data_AF-A0A3E2H2J5-F1
#
_entry.id   AF-A0A3E2H2J5-F1
#
_cell.length_a   1.000
_cell.length_b   1.000
_cell.length_c   1.000
_cell.angle_alpha   90.00
_cell.angle_beta   90.00
_cell.angle_gamma   90.00
#
_symmetry.space_group_name_H-M   'P 1'
#
loop_
_entity.id
_entity.type
_entity.pdbx_description
1 polymer ?
#
loop_
_entity_poly.entity_id
_entity_poly.type
_entity_poly.pdbx_seq_one_letter_code
_entity_poly.pdbx_strand_id
1 'polypeptide(L)'
;MEPTTPPNPMPEHELGYEILTKHKEAIRQLRFLANWGPSQLAKVYRIGRSTVNRILKYGAPERIRPTRIGKPRLLTQQAVLDIINYICLSYEHRCLDYFQLKAELHLECSLNQILEPAIEVILEDFRVVTSELGYTPIFMEDGNSAHGHKSITNPCAIFREKHGIQLLNHPSTSPDLNPIEKCWRAIKQSLHRRKIQPTNEIEMANAIIEEWNALDQEWINGLIIDQKHWIWEVVACQGWMTSN
;
A
#
# COMPACT_ATOMS: atom_id res chain seq x y z
N MET A 1 46.36 -8.29 34.61
CA MET A 1 45.06 -7.79 35.11
C MET A 1 44.25 -9.00 35.52
N GLU A 2 43.82 -9.05 36.76
CA GLU A 2 43.00 -10.14 37.30
C GLU A 2 41.66 -10.27 36.55
N PRO A 3 41.08 -11.47 36.42
CA PRO A 3 39.74 -11.64 35.87
C PRO A 3 38.75 -10.99 36.85
N THR A 4 38.30 -9.79 36.51
CA THR A 4 37.21 -9.11 37.22
C THR A 4 35.99 -10.04 37.27
N THR A 5 35.51 -10.28 38.48
CA THR A 5 34.29 -11.01 38.82
C THR A 5 33.18 -10.77 37.80
N PRO A 6 32.54 -11.81 37.23
CA PRO A 6 31.48 -11.62 36.25
C PRO A 6 30.35 -10.78 36.87
N PRO A 7 29.79 -9.81 36.13
CA PRO A 7 28.89 -8.84 36.69
C PRO A 7 27.65 -9.53 37.27
N ASN A 8 27.28 -9.05 38.46
CA ASN A 8 26.03 -9.26 39.20
C ASN A 8 24.84 -9.65 38.28
N PRO A 9 24.05 -10.70 38.59
CA PRO A 9 22.86 -11.06 37.81
C PRO A 9 22.02 -9.82 37.49
N MET A 10 21.56 -9.74 36.23
CA MET A 10 20.69 -8.66 35.74
C MET A 10 19.58 -8.36 36.75
N PRO A 11 19.25 -7.09 37.05
CA PRO A 11 17.97 -6.77 37.67
C PRO A 11 16.85 -7.35 36.79
N GLU A 12 15.73 -7.74 37.39
CA GLU A 12 14.65 -8.52 36.76
C GLU A 12 14.37 -8.07 35.32
N HIS A 13 14.76 -8.91 34.35
CA HIS A 13 14.53 -8.61 32.94
C HIS A 13 13.08 -8.94 32.59
N GLU A 14 12.29 -7.92 32.28
CA GLU A 14 10.92 -8.10 31.81
C GLU A 14 10.90 -8.72 30.41
N LEU A 15 10.08 -9.76 30.25
CA LEU A 15 9.86 -10.44 28.97
C LEU A 15 9.32 -9.44 27.91
N GLY A 16 10.11 -9.21 26.87
CA GLY A 16 9.77 -8.30 25.76
C GLY A 16 10.71 -7.10 25.61
N TYR A 17 11.43 -6.74 26.67
CA TYR A 17 12.37 -5.61 26.65
C TYR A 17 13.76 -6.02 26.16
N GLU A 18 14.54 -5.06 25.64
CA GLU A 18 15.88 -5.33 25.14
C GLU A 18 16.88 -5.61 26.27
N ILE A 19 17.65 -6.70 26.13
CA ILE A 19 18.77 -7.02 27.02
C ILE A 19 19.95 -6.08 26.67
N LEU A 20 20.43 -5.33 27.65
CA LEU A 20 21.56 -4.41 27.46
C LEU A 20 22.83 -5.15 27.03
N THR A 21 23.65 -4.47 26.21
CA THR A 21 24.91 -4.98 25.64
C THR A 21 25.83 -5.59 26.68
N LYS A 22 26.02 -4.92 27.83
CA LYS A 22 26.85 -5.41 28.95
C LYS A 22 26.46 -6.81 29.44
N HIS A 23 25.18 -7.16 29.40
CA HIS A 23 24.71 -8.47 29.86
C HIS A 23 24.77 -9.53 28.76
N LYS A 24 24.62 -9.14 27.49
CA LYS A 24 24.88 -10.02 26.35
C LYS A 24 26.35 -10.46 26.34
N GLU A 25 27.27 -9.54 26.64
CA GLU A 25 28.71 -9.82 26.74
C GLU A 25 29.04 -10.71 27.94
N ALA A 26 28.48 -10.42 29.12
CA ALA A 26 28.66 -11.26 30.30
C ALA A 26 28.19 -12.71 30.06
N ILE A 27 27.06 -12.90 29.37
CA ILE A 27 26.56 -14.24 28.97
C ILE A 27 27.57 -14.95 28.06
N ARG A 28 28.19 -14.24 27.10
CA ARG A 28 29.22 -14.81 26.22
C ARG A 28 30.48 -15.16 27.00
N GLN A 29 30.96 -14.27 27.87
CA GLN A 29 32.12 -14.52 28.71
C GLN A 29 31.93 -15.74 29.62
N LEU A 30 30.77 -15.87 30.27
CA LEU A 30 30.47 -17.05 31.10
C LEU A 30 30.40 -18.34 30.27
N ARG A 31 29.92 -18.26 29.02
CA ARG A 31 29.93 -19.42 28.11
C ARG A 31 31.36 -19.81 27.71
N PHE A 32 32.21 -18.85 27.33
CA PHE A 32 33.53 -19.14 26.76
C PHE A 32 34.64 -19.30 27.79
N LEU A 33 34.62 -18.52 28.87
CA LEU A 33 35.66 -18.52 29.91
C LEU A 33 35.33 -19.48 31.06
N ALA A 34 34.04 -19.59 31.44
CA ALA A 34 33.61 -20.42 32.56
C ALA A 34 32.95 -21.74 32.12
N ASN A 35 32.82 -21.99 30.81
CA ASN A 35 32.18 -23.17 30.22
C ASN A 35 30.73 -23.43 30.69
N TRP A 36 29.97 -22.37 30.99
CA TRP A 36 28.59 -22.51 31.46
C TRP A 36 27.63 -22.94 30.34
N GLY A 37 26.75 -23.89 30.66
CA GLY A 37 25.72 -24.39 29.74
C GLY A 37 24.56 -23.40 29.52
N PRO A 38 23.84 -23.45 28.37
CA PRO A 38 22.74 -22.53 28.07
C PRO A 38 21.59 -22.55 29.10
N SER A 39 21.31 -23.71 29.68
CA SER A 39 20.29 -23.86 30.73
C SER A 39 20.69 -23.19 32.04
N GLN A 40 21.98 -23.23 32.38
CA GLN A 40 22.53 -22.59 33.57
C GLN A 40 22.51 -21.06 33.42
N LEU A 41 22.89 -20.56 32.24
CA LEU A 41 22.80 -19.15 31.88
C LEU A 41 21.35 -18.64 31.90
N ALA A 42 20.41 -19.41 31.36
CA ALA A 42 18.98 -19.06 31.38
C ALA A 42 18.45 -18.89 32.80
N LYS A 43 18.85 -19.78 33.72
CA LYS A 43 18.43 -19.73 35.13
C LYS A 43 19.01 -18.52 35.86
N VAL A 44 20.31 -18.23 35.66
CA VAL A 44 20.99 -17.13 36.37
C VAL A 44 20.53 -15.75 35.89
N TYR A 45 20.29 -15.60 34.59
CA TYR A 45 19.83 -14.35 34.01
C TYR A 45 18.29 -14.22 33.95
N ARG A 46 17.55 -15.23 34.43
CA ARG A 46 16.07 -15.30 34.37
C ARG A 46 15.49 -15.02 32.98
N ILE A 47 16.19 -15.47 31.93
CA ILE A 47 15.78 -15.31 30.52
C ILE A 47 15.54 -16.67 29.87
N GLY A 48 14.67 -16.71 28.86
CA GLY A 48 14.39 -17.94 28.13
C GLY A 48 15.64 -18.56 27.48
N ARG A 49 15.75 -19.89 27.49
CA ARG A 49 16.85 -20.65 26.85
C ARG A 49 17.01 -20.31 25.36
N SER A 50 15.90 -20.05 24.67
CA SER A 50 15.90 -19.59 23.28
C SER A 50 16.60 -18.23 23.11
N THR A 51 16.43 -17.32 24.07
CA THR A 51 17.09 -16.01 24.11
C THR A 51 18.58 -16.15 24.39
N VAL A 52 18.99 -17.03 25.31
CA VAL A 52 20.41 -17.35 25.54
C VAL A 52 21.06 -17.89 24.27
N ASN A 53 20.46 -18.89 23.63
CA ASN A 53 20.98 -19.47 22.40
C ASN A 53 21.09 -18.42 21.27
N ARG A 54 20.14 -17.48 21.20
CA ARG A 54 20.17 -16.39 20.22
C ARG A 54 21.32 -15.42 20.46
N ILE A 55 21.59 -15.06 21.73
CA ILE A 55 22.72 -14.19 22.12
C ILE A 55 24.07 -14.86 21.83
N LEU A 56 24.17 -16.18 22.05
CA LEU A 56 25.38 -16.94 21.78
C LEU A 56 25.63 -17.14 20.27
N LYS A 57 24.56 -17.20 19.46
CA LYS A 57 24.66 -17.34 17.99
C LYS A 57 25.04 -16.04 17.29
N TYR A 58 24.63 -14.89 17.80
CA TYR A 58 24.87 -13.58 17.18
C TYR A 58 25.91 -12.79 17.99
N GLY A 59 27.13 -12.65 17.47
CA GLY A 59 28.28 -12.08 18.18
C GLY A 59 28.29 -10.54 18.28
N ALA A 60 27.38 -9.84 17.62
CA ALA A 60 27.34 -8.38 17.67
C ALA A 60 26.85 -7.85 19.05
N PRO A 61 27.43 -6.75 19.57
CA PRO A 61 27.05 -6.17 20.87
C PRO A 61 25.60 -5.66 20.88
N GLU A 62 25.17 -5.02 19.81
CA GLU A 62 23.80 -4.53 19.63
C GLU A 62 23.08 -5.28 18.50
N ARG A 63 21.74 -5.32 18.57
CA ARG A 63 20.95 -5.67 17.39
C ARG A 63 21.07 -4.53 16.40
N ILE A 64 22.10 -4.55 15.57
CA ILE A 64 22.01 -3.89 14.28
C ILE A 64 20.99 -4.73 13.50
N ARG A 65 19.71 -4.37 13.58
CA ARG A 65 18.91 -4.55 12.37
C ARG A 65 19.70 -3.76 11.32
N PRO A 66 20.04 -4.33 10.17
CA PRO A 66 20.36 -3.50 9.03
C PRO A 66 19.07 -2.72 8.76
N THR A 67 18.88 -1.61 9.46
CA THR A 67 17.94 -0.57 9.08
C THR A 67 18.49 -0.09 7.78
N ARG A 68 17.95 -0.67 6.70
CA ARG A 68 18.01 -0.22 5.31
C ARG A 68 18.39 1.26 5.27
N ILE A 69 19.70 1.54 5.13
CA ILE A 69 20.22 2.90 5.01
C ILE A 69 20.10 3.25 3.53
N GLY A 70 18.90 3.58 3.13
CA GLY A 70 18.63 4.13 1.83
C GLY A 70 17.32 4.86 1.92
N LYS A 71 17.33 6.14 1.52
CA LYS A 71 16.10 6.84 1.13
C LYS A 71 15.32 5.86 0.23
N PRO A 72 14.04 5.57 0.50
CA PRO A 72 13.28 4.71 -0.40
C PRO A 72 13.47 5.27 -1.80
N ARG A 73 14.02 4.44 -2.71
CA ARG A 73 14.09 4.79 -4.13
C ARG A 73 12.63 4.88 -4.57
N LEU A 74 12.09 6.08 -4.56
CA LEU A 74 10.84 6.39 -5.23
C LEU A 74 11.07 6.03 -6.69
N LEU A 75 10.15 5.27 -7.27
CA LEU A 75 10.20 4.98 -8.68
C LEU A 75 10.08 6.30 -9.45
N THR A 76 10.86 6.45 -10.52
CA THR A 76 10.62 7.54 -11.46
C THR A 76 9.29 7.31 -12.16
N GLN A 77 8.64 8.37 -12.66
CA GLN A 77 7.42 8.25 -13.44
C GLN A 77 7.62 7.30 -14.64
N GLN A 78 8.79 7.36 -15.29
CA GLN A 78 9.14 6.43 -16.36
C GLN A 78 9.18 4.97 -15.89
N ALA A 79 9.78 4.69 -14.74
CA ALA A 79 9.82 3.32 -14.22
C ALA A 79 8.42 2.78 -13.88
N VAL A 80 7.50 3.65 -13.44
CA VAL A 80 6.09 3.28 -13.24
C VAL A 80 5.41 2.97 -14.58
N LEU A 81 5.64 3.80 -15.61
CA LEU A 81 5.12 3.56 -16.95
C LEU A 81 5.67 2.27 -17.55
N ASP A 82 6.94 1.96 -17.35
CA ASP A 82 7.55 0.72 -17.83
C ASP A 82 6.90 -0.51 -17.17
N ILE A 83 6.61 -0.43 -15.86
CA ILE A 83 5.85 -1.47 -15.15
C ILE A 83 4.44 -1.59 -15.73
N ILE A 84 3.73 -0.48 -15.94
CA ILE A 84 2.37 -0.47 -16.49
C ILE A 84 2.37 -1.09 -17.89
N ASN A 85 3.29 -0.66 -18.75
CA ASN A 85 3.42 -1.18 -20.10
C ASN A 85 3.66 -2.69 -20.07
N TYR A 86 4.56 -3.15 -19.20
CA TYR A 86 4.85 -4.57 -19.03
C TYR A 86 3.63 -5.39 -18.62
N ILE A 87 2.92 -4.97 -17.55
CA ILE A 87 1.71 -5.69 -17.12
C ILE A 87 0.63 -5.67 -18.18
N CYS A 88 0.54 -4.61 -19.00
CA CYS A 88 -0.45 -4.48 -20.07
C CYS A 88 -0.13 -5.31 -21.32
N LEU A 89 1.06 -5.91 -21.45
CA LEU A 89 1.46 -6.67 -22.65
C LEU A 89 0.57 -7.89 -22.91
N SER A 90 0.09 -8.57 -21.87
CA SER A 90 -0.78 -9.74 -22.03
C SER A 90 -1.67 -9.97 -20.81
N TYR A 91 -2.65 -10.88 -20.95
CA TYR A 91 -3.44 -11.34 -19.80
C TYR A 91 -2.56 -12.02 -18.73
N GLU A 92 -1.54 -12.77 -19.14
CA GLU A 92 -0.63 -13.48 -18.23
C GLU A 92 0.15 -12.49 -17.38
N HIS A 93 0.71 -11.43 -17.98
CA HIS A 93 1.43 -10.38 -17.25
C HIS A 93 0.53 -9.63 -16.25
N ARG A 94 -0.75 -9.41 -16.58
CA ARG A 94 -1.72 -8.80 -15.65
C ARG A 94 -2.04 -9.65 -14.43
N CYS A 95 -1.84 -10.96 -14.53
CA CYS A 95 -2.14 -11.89 -13.44
C CYS A 95 -0.94 -12.13 -12.50
N LEU A 96 0.22 -11.54 -12.79
CA LEU A 96 1.42 -11.69 -11.96
C LEU A 96 1.21 -11.06 -10.59
N ASP A 97 1.61 -11.77 -9.54
CA ASP A 97 1.74 -11.18 -8.23
C ASP A 97 2.98 -10.27 -8.15
N TYR A 98 3.06 -9.47 -7.09
CA TYR A 98 4.15 -8.53 -6.91
C TYR A 98 5.54 -9.21 -6.85
N PHE A 99 5.65 -10.42 -6.32
CA PHE A 99 6.94 -11.12 -6.23
C PHE A 99 7.40 -11.62 -7.59
N GLN A 100 6.48 -12.09 -8.41
CA GLN A 100 6.73 -12.48 -9.80
C GLN A 100 7.14 -11.26 -10.62
N LEU A 101 6.36 -10.18 -10.56
CA LEU A 101 6.65 -8.91 -11.24
C LEU A 101 8.01 -8.34 -10.81
N LYS A 102 8.32 -8.41 -9.51
CA LYS A 102 9.61 -7.99 -8.96
C LYS A 102 10.77 -8.81 -9.50
N ALA A 103 10.59 -10.12 -9.68
CA ALA A 103 11.61 -10.99 -10.23
C ALA A 103 11.83 -10.72 -11.72
N GLU A 104 10.75 -10.58 -12.50
CA GLU A 104 10.79 -10.38 -13.95
C GLU A 104 11.33 -9.02 -14.36
N LEU A 105 10.91 -7.95 -13.66
CA LEU A 105 11.37 -6.58 -13.92
C LEU A 105 12.58 -6.17 -13.07
N HIS A 106 13.16 -7.10 -12.30
CA HIS A 106 14.28 -6.85 -11.40
C HIS A 106 14.07 -5.63 -10.48
N LEU A 107 12.86 -5.47 -9.94
CA LEU A 107 12.50 -4.29 -9.16
C LEU A 107 13.23 -4.27 -7.81
N GLU A 108 13.93 -3.19 -7.50
CA GLU A 108 14.58 -3.00 -6.19
C GLU A 108 13.70 -2.29 -5.14
N CYS A 109 12.46 -1.95 -5.51
CA CYS A 109 11.50 -1.31 -4.61
C CYS A 109 10.70 -2.36 -3.82
N SER A 110 9.81 -1.88 -2.95
CA SER A 110 8.78 -2.66 -2.27
C SER A 110 7.42 -2.25 -2.82
N LEU A 111 6.39 -3.10 -2.67
CA LEU A 111 5.04 -2.77 -3.15
C LEU A 111 4.55 -1.42 -2.61
N ASN A 112 4.80 -1.11 -1.33
CA ASN A 112 4.44 0.18 -0.74
C ASN A 112 5.12 1.36 -1.44
N GLN A 113 6.37 1.22 -1.89
CA GLN A 113 7.06 2.29 -2.62
C GLN A 113 6.46 2.53 -4.02
N ILE A 114 5.67 1.59 -4.55
CA ILE A 114 4.90 1.76 -5.79
C ILE A 114 3.54 2.38 -5.48
N LEU A 115 2.85 1.90 -4.44
CA LEU A 115 1.50 2.31 -4.10
C LEU A 115 1.44 3.70 -3.44
N GLU A 116 2.38 4.05 -2.56
CA GLU A 116 2.36 5.30 -1.80
C GLU A 116 2.26 6.55 -2.70
N PRO A 117 3.11 6.73 -3.74
CA PRO A 117 3.04 7.93 -4.57
C PRO A 117 1.75 8.05 -5.38
N ALA A 118 1.20 6.92 -5.85
CA ALA A 118 -0.04 6.92 -6.62
C ALA A 118 -1.23 7.38 -5.78
N ILE A 119 -1.21 7.07 -4.48
CA ILE A 119 -2.32 7.37 -3.58
C ILE A 119 -2.12 8.68 -2.81
N GLU A 120 -0.88 9.14 -2.65
CA GLU A 120 -0.59 10.47 -2.06
C GLU A 120 -1.36 11.59 -2.78
N VAL A 121 -1.50 11.47 -4.10
CA VAL A 121 -2.33 12.39 -4.90
C VAL A 121 -3.80 12.37 -4.43
N ILE A 122 -4.39 11.18 -4.29
CA ILE A 122 -5.78 11.01 -3.82
C ILE A 122 -5.95 11.53 -2.40
N LEU A 123 -4.98 11.28 -1.52
CA LEU A 123 -5.01 11.77 -0.13
C LEU A 123 -4.93 13.28 -0.05
N GLU A 124 -4.14 13.91 -0.93
CA GLU A 124 -4.04 15.36 -1.00
C GLU A 124 -5.37 15.97 -1.46
N ASP A 125 -6.02 15.40 -2.48
CA ASP A 125 -7.36 15.81 -2.90
C ASP A 125 -8.37 15.68 -1.75
N PHE A 126 -8.30 14.57 -1.00
CA PHE A 126 -9.15 14.36 0.17
C PHE A 126 -8.90 15.39 1.26
N ARG A 127 -7.63 15.77 1.46
CA ARG A 127 -7.23 16.79 2.43
C ARG A 127 -7.75 18.16 2.04
N VAL A 128 -7.65 18.54 0.77
CA VAL A 128 -8.22 19.78 0.22
C VAL A 128 -9.72 19.80 0.49
N VAL A 129 -10.47 18.78 0.04
CA VAL A 129 -11.92 18.66 0.25
C VAL A 129 -12.29 18.75 1.73
N THR A 130 -11.57 18.03 2.60
CA THR A 130 -11.84 18.05 4.04
C THR A 130 -11.58 19.43 4.64
N SER A 131 -10.52 20.12 4.21
CA SER A 131 -10.15 21.43 4.73
C SER A 131 -11.04 22.57 4.22
N GLU A 132 -11.47 22.51 2.96
CA GLU A 132 -12.25 23.57 2.32
C GLU A 132 -13.75 23.43 2.58
N LEU A 133 -14.27 22.19 2.58
CA LEU A 133 -15.70 21.91 2.70
C LEU A 133 -16.10 21.42 4.10
N GLY A 134 -15.14 21.00 4.93
CA GLY A 134 -15.41 20.56 6.31
C GLY A 134 -16.07 19.18 6.42
N TYR A 135 -16.08 18.39 5.34
CA TYR A 135 -16.61 17.02 5.32
C TYR A 135 -15.53 16.01 4.96
N THR A 136 -15.62 14.80 5.53
CA THR A 136 -14.79 13.69 5.09
C THR A 136 -15.37 13.13 3.78
N PRO A 137 -14.62 13.17 2.66
CA PRO A 137 -15.09 12.62 1.40
C PRO A 137 -15.24 11.10 1.46
N ILE A 138 -16.20 10.59 0.69
CA ILE A 138 -16.44 9.15 0.53
C ILE A 138 -15.80 8.72 -0.79
N PHE A 139 -15.01 7.65 -0.77
CA PHE A 139 -14.38 7.06 -1.95
C PHE A 139 -15.30 6.07 -2.63
N MET A 140 -15.46 6.19 -3.95
CA MET A 140 -16.28 5.29 -4.75
C MET A 140 -15.38 4.55 -5.75
N GLU A 141 -15.47 3.22 -5.76
CA GLU A 141 -14.79 2.33 -6.72
C GLU A 141 -15.72 1.16 -7.08
N ASP A 142 -15.44 0.51 -8.21
CA ASP A 142 -16.21 -0.66 -8.64
C ASP A 142 -15.89 -1.93 -7.82
N GLY A 143 -16.66 -2.99 -8.05
CA GLY A 143 -16.50 -4.28 -7.36
C GLY A 143 -15.36 -5.17 -7.85
N ASN A 144 -14.35 -4.63 -8.56
CA ASN A 144 -13.24 -5.44 -9.06
C ASN A 144 -12.49 -6.16 -7.92
N SER A 145 -12.20 -7.45 -8.09
CA SER A 145 -11.51 -8.26 -7.07
C SER A 145 -10.14 -7.71 -6.70
N ALA A 146 -9.48 -6.97 -7.60
CA ALA A 146 -8.21 -6.30 -7.32
C ALA A 146 -8.30 -5.31 -6.16
N HIS A 147 -9.46 -4.67 -5.98
CA HIS A 147 -9.71 -3.70 -4.91
C HIS A 147 -9.77 -4.38 -3.53
N GLY A 148 -10.01 -5.68 -3.46
CA GLY A 148 -9.90 -6.44 -2.23
C GLY A 148 -10.94 -6.11 -1.16
N HIS A 149 -12.16 -5.69 -1.52
CA HIS A 149 -13.23 -5.33 -0.57
C HIS A 149 -13.55 -6.41 0.48
N LYS A 150 -13.27 -7.68 0.16
CA LYS A 150 -13.52 -8.84 1.03
C LYS A 150 -12.24 -9.42 1.64
N SER A 151 -11.09 -8.77 1.47
CA SER A 151 -9.79 -9.28 1.91
C SER A 151 -9.17 -8.36 2.96
N ILE A 152 -8.69 -8.95 4.06
CA ILE A 152 -7.93 -8.23 5.10
C ILE A 152 -6.43 -8.17 4.81
N THR A 153 -5.97 -8.96 3.83
CA THR A 153 -4.54 -9.06 3.46
C THR A 153 -4.23 -8.36 2.14
N ASN A 154 -5.25 -7.96 1.38
CA ASN A 154 -5.06 -7.24 0.13
C ASN A 154 -4.43 -5.86 0.42
N PRO A 155 -3.39 -5.46 -0.33
CA PRO A 155 -2.71 -4.18 -0.14
C PRO A 155 -3.64 -2.97 -0.18
N CYS A 156 -4.62 -2.93 -1.10
CA CYS A 156 -5.60 -1.84 -1.20
C CYS A 156 -6.51 -1.79 0.02
N ALA A 157 -6.89 -2.94 0.58
CA ALA A 157 -7.72 -3.00 1.78
C ALA A 157 -6.98 -2.51 3.03
N ILE A 158 -5.77 -3.03 3.27
CA ILE A 158 -4.89 -2.57 4.35
C ILE A 158 -4.63 -1.07 4.23
N PHE A 159 -4.44 -0.59 2.99
CA PHE A 159 -4.20 0.81 2.72
C PHE A 159 -5.39 1.70 3.10
N ARG A 160 -6.59 1.36 2.61
CA ARG A 160 -7.80 2.15 2.91
C ARG A 160 -8.04 2.24 4.41
N GLU A 161 -7.83 1.13 5.14
CA GLU A 161 -7.92 1.11 6.60
C GLU A 161 -6.88 2.02 7.26
N LYS A 162 -5.60 1.91 6.86
CA LYS A 162 -4.50 2.74 7.38
C LYS A 162 -4.76 4.24 7.24
N HIS A 163 -5.39 4.65 6.13
CA HIS A 163 -5.64 6.06 5.81
C HIS A 163 -7.05 6.52 6.14
N GLY A 164 -7.89 5.67 6.76
CA GLY A 164 -9.26 6.03 7.14
C GLY A 164 -10.17 6.36 5.95
N ILE A 165 -9.90 5.79 4.77
CA ILE A 165 -10.69 6.03 3.56
C ILE A 165 -12.01 5.27 3.68
N GLN A 166 -13.12 6.03 3.70
CA GLN A 166 -14.46 5.46 3.75
C GLN A 166 -14.94 5.10 2.35
N LEU A 167 -15.33 3.83 2.15
CA LEU A 167 -15.88 3.37 0.88
C LEU A 167 -17.39 3.60 0.80
N LEU A 168 -17.86 4.10 -0.35
CA LEU A 168 -19.26 4.04 -0.73
C LEU A 168 -19.62 2.59 -1.04
N ASN A 169 -20.72 2.10 -0.46
CA ASN A 169 -21.25 0.78 -0.80
C ASN A 169 -21.88 0.83 -2.20
N HIS A 170 -21.08 0.62 -3.23
CA HIS A 170 -21.52 0.58 -4.63
C HIS A 170 -21.91 -0.85 -5.02
N PRO A 171 -23.09 -1.07 -5.64
CA PRO A 171 -23.50 -2.40 -6.08
C PRO A 171 -22.57 -2.96 -7.16
N SER A 172 -22.42 -4.28 -7.18
CA SER A 172 -21.68 -4.97 -8.23
C SER A 172 -22.39 -4.81 -9.58
N THR A 173 -21.61 -4.74 -10.67
CA THR A 173 -22.13 -4.70 -12.05
C THR A 173 -23.09 -3.54 -12.35
N SER A 174 -22.88 -2.37 -11.73
CA SER A 174 -23.73 -1.18 -11.92
C SER A 174 -22.97 0.02 -12.49
N PRO A 175 -22.45 -0.07 -13.73
CA PRO A 175 -21.74 1.06 -14.36
C PRO A 175 -22.64 2.28 -14.60
N ASP A 176 -23.95 2.07 -14.71
CA ASP A 176 -24.99 3.10 -14.78
C ASP A 176 -25.03 4.01 -13.55
N LEU A 177 -24.66 3.47 -12.38
CA LEU A 177 -24.59 4.21 -11.13
C LEU A 177 -23.24 4.90 -10.87
N ASN A 178 -22.24 4.68 -11.75
CA ASN A 178 -20.91 5.25 -11.60
C ASN A 178 -20.74 6.52 -12.46
N PRO A 179 -20.66 7.73 -11.87
CA PRO A 179 -20.59 8.98 -12.63
C PRO A 179 -19.38 9.06 -13.56
N ILE A 180 -18.26 8.42 -13.19
CA ILE A 180 -17.04 8.44 -14.01
C ILE A 180 -17.25 7.77 -15.37
N GLU A 181 -18.15 6.79 -15.46
CA GLU A 181 -18.48 6.13 -16.74
C GLU A 181 -19.15 7.10 -17.72
N LYS A 182 -19.94 8.05 -17.19
CA LYS A 182 -20.56 9.11 -18.00
C LYS A 182 -19.52 10.12 -18.47
N CYS A 183 -18.56 10.49 -17.62
CA CYS A 183 -17.41 11.30 -18.02
C CYS A 183 -16.59 10.62 -19.13
N TRP A 184 -16.27 9.32 -18.96
CA TRP A 184 -15.56 8.56 -20.00
C TRP A 184 -16.34 8.46 -21.31
N ARG A 185 -17.66 8.28 -21.24
CA ARG A 185 -18.51 8.31 -22.42
C ARG A 185 -18.46 9.67 -23.13
N ALA A 186 -18.53 10.78 -22.39
CA ALA A 186 -18.42 12.12 -22.95
C ALA A 186 -17.07 12.34 -23.65
N ILE A 187 -15.97 11.95 -22.99
CA ILE A 187 -14.61 12.03 -23.55
C ILE A 187 -14.49 11.22 -24.84
N LYS A 188 -14.92 9.95 -24.85
CA LYS A 188 -14.90 9.11 -26.06
C LYS A 188 -15.67 9.75 -27.21
N GLN A 189 -16.85 10.30 -26.93
CA GLN A 189 -17.64 10.97 -27.95
C GLN A 189 -16.94 12.23 -28.50
N SER A 190 -16.29 13.02 -27.64
CA SER A 190 -15.56 14.21 -28.10
C SER A 190 -14.32 13.83 -28.90
N LEU A 191 -13.56 12.81 -28.48
CA LEU A 191 -12.46 12.23 -29.25
C LEU A 191 -12.91 11.81 -30.65
N HIS A 192 -14.03 11.08 -30.76
CA HIS A 192 -14.60 10.69 -32.06
C HIS A 192 -14.99 11.87 -32.95
N ARG A 193 -15.34 13.02 -32.36
CA ARG A 193 -15.72 14.24 -33.09
C ARG A 193 -14.54 15.15 -33.42
N ARG A 194 -13.32 14.86 -32.93
CA ARG A 194 -12.14 15.67 -33.24
C ARG A 194 -11.89 15.71 -34.73
N LYS A 195 -11.60 16.92 -35.24
CA LYS A 195 -11.25 17.15 -36.66
C LYS A 195 -9.96 16.44 -37.05
N ILE A 196 -8.99 16.44 -36.14
CA ILE A 196 -7.70 15.74 -36.29
C ILE A 196 -7.71 14.59 -35.30
N GLN A 197 -7.68 13.38 -35.85
CA GLN A 197 -7.63 12.15 -35.05
C GLN A 197 -6.18 11.88 -34.65
N PRO A 198 -5.93 11.49 -33.39
CA PRO A 198 -4.60 11.07 -32.96
C PRO A 198 -4.17 9.81 -33.72
N THR A 199 -2.91 9.78 -34.15
CA THR A 199 -2.34 8.71 -34.97
C THR A 199 -1.37 7.79 -34.22
N ASN A 200 -0.98 8.19 -33.01
CA ASN A 200 -0.11 7.42 -32.13
C ASN A 200 -0.53 7.59 -30.66
N GLU A 201 0.06 6.78 -29.78
CA GLU A 201 -0.29 6.71 -28.35
C GLU A 201 -0.03 8.03 -27.61
N ILE A 202 1.03 8.77 -27.96
CA ILE A 202 1.36 10.06 -27.33
C ILE A 202 0.30 11.10 -27.71
N GLU A 203 -0.07 11.17 -28.98
CA GLU A 203 -1.15 12.03 -29.45
C GLU A 203 -2.49 11.66 -28.83
N MET A 204 -2.76 10.36 -28.67
CA MET A 204 -3.98 9.88 -28.02
C MET A 204 -4.03 10.28 -26.55
N ALA A 205 -2.93 10.11 -25.81
CA ALA A 205 -2.83 10.50 -24.40
C ALA A 205 -3.05 12.02 -24.23
N ASN A 206 -2.41 12.83 -25.07
CA ASN A 206 -2.61 14.29 -25.06
C ASN A 206 -4.05 14.67 -25.40
N ALA A 207 -4.66 14.04 -26.41
CA ALA A 207 -6.05 14.28 -26.77
C ALA A 207 -7.01 13.91 -25.62
N ILE A 208 -6.79 12.80 -24.92
CA ILE A 208 -7.60 12.41 -23.75
C ILE A 208 -7.51 13.48 -22.66
N ILE A 209 -6.31 13.99 -22.35
CA ILE A 209 -6.11 15.02 -21.34
C ILE A 209 -6.81 16.33 -21.75
N GLU A 210 -6.71 16.71 -23.02
CA GLU A 210 -7.42 17.88 -23.56
C GLU A 210 -8.94 17.75 -23.40
N GLU A 211 -9.52 16.61 -23.81
CA GLU A 211 -10.96 16.39 -23.70
C GLU A 211 -11.42 16.27 -22.25
N TRP A 212 -10.60 15.72 -21.35
CA TRP A 212 -10.88 15.69 -19.91
C TRP A 212 -10.94 17.11 -19.34
N ASN A 213 -9.93 17.94 -19.63
CA ASN A 213 -9.87 19.33 -19.17
C ASN A 213 -10.96 20.23 -19.78
N ALA A 214 -11.54 19.82 -20.91
CA ALA A 214 -12.65 20.52 -21.56
C ALA A 214 -14.02 20.12 -20.98
N LEU A 215 -14.10 19.11 -20.12
CA LEU A 215 -15.36 18.78 -19.44
C LEU A 215 -15.76 19.92 -18.50
N ASP A 216 -17.02 20.34 -18.60
CA ASP A 216 -17.59 21.36 -17.74
C ASP A 216 -17.76 20.83 -16.30
N GLN A 217 -17.23 21.57 -15.34
CA GLN A 217 -17.29 21.20 -13.93
C GLN A 217 -18.72 21.26 -13.38
N GLU A 218 -19.57 22.19 -13.87
CA GLU A 218 -20.97 22.26 -13.47
C GLU A 218 -21.75 21.02 -13.93
N TRP A 219 -21.50 20.56 -15.16
CA TRP A 219 -22.04 19.30 -15.67
C TRP A 219 -21.62 18.09 -14.81
N ILE A 220 -20.33 17.99 -14.44
CA ILE A 220 -19.85 16.91 -13.56
C ILE A 220 -20.56 16.96 -12.19
N ASN A 221 -20.69 18.15 -11.60
CA ASN A 221 -21.40 18.33 -10.34
C ASN A 221 -22.87 17.91 -10.45
N GLY A 222 -23.52 18.22 -11.59
CA GLY A 222 -24.86 17.76 -11.90
C GLY A 222 -24.98 16.23 -11.87
N LEU A 223 -24.05 15.52 -12.52
CA LEU A 223 -24.03 14.04 -12.51
C LEU A 223 -23.96 13.45 -11.09
N ILE A 224 -23.19 14.09 -10.20
CA ILE A 224 -23.04 13.63 -8.82
C ILE A 224 -24.34 13.90 -8.03
N ILE A 225 -24.95 15.07 -8.20
CA ILE A 225 -26.22 15.42 -7.54
C ILE A 225 -27.35 14.49 -8.00
N ASP A 226 -27.39 14.18 -9.30
CA ASP A 226 -28.41 13.34 -9.93
C ASP A 226 -28.30 11.86 -9.56
N GLN A 227 -27.21 11.40 -8.91
CA GLN A 227 -27.10 10.02 -8.44
C GLN A 227 -28.29 9.60 -7.56
N LYS A 228 -28.87 10.53 -6.79
CA LYS A 228 -30.08 10.25 -5.99
C LYS A 228 -31.24 9.77 -6.86
N HIS A 229 -31.40 10.36 -8.05
CA HIS A 229 -32.45 9.98 -8.98
C HIS A 229 -32.25 8.55 -9.50
N TRP A 230 -31.02 8.17 -9.84
CA TRP A 230 -30.73 6.83 -10.37
C TRP A 230 -30.97 5.73 -9.35
N ILE A 231 -30.74 5.98 -8.06
CA ILE A 231 -31.11 5.02 -7.01
C ILE A 231 -32.61 4.74 -7.05
N TRP A 232 -33.45 5.76 -7.21
CA TRP A 232 -34.90 5.57 -7.31
C TRP A 232 -35.31 4.86 -8.60
N GLU A 233 -34.64 5.14 -9.72
CA GLU A 233 -34.87 4.41 -10.98
C GLU A 233 -34.50 2.93 -10.85
N VAL A 234 -33.36 2.59 -10.24
CA VAL A 234 -32.96 1.19 -10.01
C VAL A 234 -33.97 0.50 -9.10
N VAL A 235 -34.44 1.17 -8.04
CA VAL A 235 -35.49 0.64 -7.15
C VAL A 235 -36.81 0.41 -7.92
N ALA A 236 -37.22 1.36 -8.74
CA ALA A 236 -38.42 1.23 -9.58
C ALA A 236 -38.28 0.08 -10.60
N CYS A 237 -37.08 -0.09 -11.15
CA CYS A 237 -36.70 -1.19 -12.02
C CYS A 237 -36.36 -2.46 -11.25
N GLN A 238 -36.61 -2.58 -9.94
CA GLN A 238 -36.34 -3.79 -9.14
C GLN A 238 -34.91 -4.34 -9.27
N GLY A 239 -33.92 -3.47 -9.45
CA GLY A 239 -32.52 -3.85 -9.65
C GLY A 239 -32.11 -4.15 -11.09
N TRP A 240 -33.00 -4.00 -12.06
CA TRP A 240 -32.66 -4.06 -13.49
C TRP A 240 -31.93 -2.79 -13.96
N MET A 241 -31.20 -2.91 -15.07
CA MET A 241 -30.40 -1.83 -15.67
C MET A 241 -31.25 -0.59 -15.95
N THR A 242 -30.74 0.59 -15.57
CA THR A 242 -31.37 1.87 -15.93
C THR A 242 -30.82 2.43 -17.25
N SER A 243 -31.59 3.32 -17.87
CA SER A 243 -31.14 4.04 -19.06
C SER A 243 -29.97 4.96 -18.71
N ASN A 244 -28.86 4.78 -19.43
CA ASN A 244 -27.59 5.42 -19.12
C ASN A 244 -27.39 6.74 -19.87
#